data_AF-A0A2M7BM99-F1
#
_entry.id   AF-A0A2M7BM99-F1
#
_cell.length_a   1.000
_cell.length_b   1.000
_cell.length_c   1.000
_cell.angle_alpha   90.00
_cell.angle_beta   90.00
_cell.angle_gamma   90.00
#
_symmetry.space_group_name_H-M   'P 1'
#
loop_
_entity.id
_entity.type
_entity.pdbx_description
1 polymer ?
#
loop_
_entity_poly.entity_id
_entity_poly.type
_entity_poly.pdbx_seq_one_letter_code
_entity_poly.pdbx_strand_id
1 'polypeptide(L)'
;MVDFGWLGQISFTWQFFAAVMSIVLIDLVLAGDNAVVIAMAVRNLPGKQRLWGIALGAGAAVVVRVIATFLVAQLLNIQFIKLVGGAVIIWIAVKLLSEGAEEECKDHE
;
A
#
# COMPACT_ATOMS: atom_id res chain seq x y z
N MET A 1 -2.15 -28.52 1.85
CA MET A 1 -2.87 -27.68 2.82
C MET A 1 -2.03 -27.62 4.07
N VAL A 2 -1.66 -26.43 4.51
CA VAL A 2 -1.04 -26.20 5.81
C VAL A 2 -2.06 -25.45 6.66
N ASP A 3 -2.48 -26.07 7.75
CA ASP A 3 -3.46 -25.51 8.68
C ASP A 3 -2.71 -24.81 9.81
N PHE A 4 -2.89 -23.50 9.94
CA PHE A 4 -2.28 -22.70 11.00
C PHE A 4 -3.28 -22.37 12.13
N GLY A 5 -4.35 -23.15 12.26
CA GLY A 5 -5.40 -22.99 13.25
C GLY A 5 -6.06 -21.61 13.15
N TRP A 6 -5.85 -20.79 14.17
CA TRP A 6 -6.41 -19.43 14.27
C TRP A 6 -5.95 -18.47 13.15
N LEU A 7 -4.86 -18.78 12.44
CA LEU A 7 -4.35 -17.95 11.32
C LEU A 7 -4.93 -18.33 9.95
N GLY A 8 -5.78 -19.36 9.89
CA GLY A 8 -6.41 -19.84 8.66
C GLY A 8 -5.63 -20.95 7.95
N GLN A 9 -6.14 -21.37 6.79
CA GLN A 9 -5.58 -22.46 6.01
C GLN A 9 -4.85 -21.95 4.76
N ILE A 10 -3.59 -22.35 4.60
CA ILE A 10 -2.79 -22.04 3.42
C ILE A 10 -2.83 -23.23 2.45
N SER A 11 -3.37 -22.99 1.27
CA SER A 11 -3.37 -23.95 0.16
C SER A 11 -2.42 -23.45 -0.93
N PHE A 12 -1.30 -24.15 -1.14
CA PHE A 12 -0.34 -23.85 -2.20
C PHE A 12 -0.89 -24.28 -3.57
N THR A 13 -1.91 -23.59 -4.07
CA THR A 13 -2.52 -23.80 -5.39
C THR A 13 -2.06 -22.73 -6.37
N TRP A 14 -2.34 -22.92 -7.67
CA TRP A 14 -2.10 -21.88 -8.67
C TRP A 14 -2.79 -20.56 -8.35
N GLN A 15 -3.98 -20.63 -7.76
CA GLN A 15 -4.75 -19.47 -7.30
C GLN A 15 -4.05 -18.73 -6.15
N PHE A 16 -3.35 -19.43 -5.26
CA PHE A 16 -2.57 -18.80 -4.20
C PHE A 16 -1.43 -17.96 -4.78
N PHE A 17 -0.64 -18.54 -5.70
CA PHE A 17 0.43 -17.79 -6.36
C PHE A 17 -0.10 -16.60 -7.16
N ALA A 18 -1.23 -16.77 -7.87
CA ALA A 18 -1.88 -15.67 -8.59
C ALA A 18 -2.32 -14.55 -7.63
N ALA A 19 -2.97 -14.88 -6.51
CA ALA A 19 -3.41 -13.89 -5.53
C ALA A 19 -2.23 -13.15 -4.88
N VAL A 20 -1.17 -13.88 -4.50
CA VAL A 20 0.06 -13.27 -3.96
C VAL A 20 0.69 -12.33 -4.98
N MET A 21 0.77 -12.75 -6.24
CA MET A 21 1.32 -11.92 -7.32
C MET A 21 0.49 -10.64 -7.52
N SER A 22 -0.85 -10.73 -7.49
CA SER A 22 -1.71 -9.56 -7.57
C SER A 22 -1.48 -8.58 -6.41
N ILE A 23 -1.35 -9.09 -5.18
CA ILE A 23 -1.07 -8.24 -4.00
C ILE A 23 0.29 -7.55 -4.16
N VAL A 24 1.33 -8.28 -4.56
CA VAL A 24 2.66 -7.70 -4.79
C VAL A 24 2.64 -6.61 -5.86
N LEU A 25 1.91 -6.82 -6.97
CA LEU A 25 1.77 -5.82 -8.02
C LEU A 25 1.05 -4.56 -7.51
N ILE A 26 -0.06 -4.72 -6.78
CA ILE A 26 -0.81 -3.60 -6.21
C ILE A 26 0.06 -2.82 -5.22
N ASP A 27 0.75 -3.52 -4.32
CA ASP A 27 1.65 -2.90 -3.33
C ASP A 27 2.83 -2.18 -3.98
N LEU A 28 3.36 -2.70 -5.10
CA LEU A 28 4.43 -2.07 -5.87
C LEU A 28 3.96 -0.78 -6.53
N VAL A 29 2.77 -0.79 -7.16
CA VAL A 29 2.17 0.42 -7.76
C VAL A 29 1.93 1.49 -6.69
N LEU A 30 1.40 1.09 -5.52
CA LEU A 30 1.16 1.98 -4.38
C LEU A 30 2.44 2.36 -3.60
N ALA A 31 3.58 1.71 -3.84
CA ALA A 31 4.83 2.00 -3.15
C ALA A 31 5.51 3.29 -3.62
N GLY A 32 5.10 3.84 -4.76
CA GLY A 32 5.69 5.05 -5.35
C GLY A 32 5.82 6.20 -4.36
N ASP A 33 4.69 6.63 -3.78
CA ASP A 33 4.67 7.77 -2.85
C ASP A 33 5.40 7.47 -1.54
N ASN A 34 5.25 6.24 -1.03
CA ASN A 34 5.87 5.82 0.23
C ASN A 34 7.40 5.79 0.15
N ALA A 35 7.98 5.42 -0.99
CA ALA A 35 9.42 5.44 -1.21
C ALA A 35 9.98 6.87 -1.23
N VAL A 36 9.24 7.80 -1.84
CA VAL A 36 9.63 9.22 -1.90
C VAL A 36 9.65 9.85 -0.50
N VAL A 37 8.65 9.58 0.33
CA VAL A 37 8.61 10.07 1.72
C VAL A 37 9.80 9.55 2.54
N ILE A 38 10.14 8.27 2.43
CA ILE A 38 11.30 7.68 3.11
C ILE A 38 12.60 8.34 2.62
N ALA A 39 12.77 8.49 1.31
CA ALA A 39 13.94 9.11 0.72
C ALA A 39 14.11 10.58 1.14
N MET A 40 13.00 11.31 1.27
CA MET A 40 12.98 12.69 1.76
C MET A 40 13.32 12.78 3.25
N ALA A 41 12.84 11.85 4.07
CA ALA A 41 13.10 11.81 5.51
C ALA A 41 14.58 11.54 5.83
N VAL A 42 15.23 10.69 5.04
CA VAL A 42 16.64 10.31 5.25
C VAL A 42 17.65 11.16 4.46
N ARG A 43 17.19 12.20 3.74
CA ARG A 43 18.02 12.96 2.79
C ARG A 43 19.24 13.65 3.43
N ASN A 44 19.13 14.04 4.70
CA ASN A 44 20.16 14.78 5.43
C ASN A 44 21.17 13.87 6.18
N LEU A 45 21.03 12.55 6.09
CA LEU A 45 21.92 11.61 6.78
C LEU A 45 23.20 11.35 5.97
N PRO A 46 24.37 11.23 6.63
CA PRO A 46 25.61 10.84 5.97
C PRO A 46 25.47 9.46 5.32
N GLY A 47 26.09 9.25 4.15
CA GLY A 47 25.73 8.15 3.21
C GLY A 47 25.62 6.74 3.82
N LYS A 48 26.47 6.39 4.79
CA LYS A 48 26.39 5.10 5.49
C LYS A 48 25.12 4.99 6.36
N GLN A 49 24.73 6.05 7.05
CA GLN A 49 23.50 6.09 7.85
C GLN A 49 22.24 6.22 6.99
N ARG A 50 22.35 6.86 5.81
CA ARG A 50 21.24 6.97 4.86
C ARG A 50 20.74 5.60 4.41
N LEU A 51 21.65 4.66 4.10
CA LEU A 51 21.26 3.30 3.71
C LEU A 51 20.52 2.57 4.83
N TRP A 52 21.00 2.70 6.07
CA TRP A 52 20.33 2.15 7.25
C TRP A 52 18.98 2.81 7.52
N GLY A 53 18.87 4.12 7.34
CA GLY A 53 17.62 4.86 7.45
C GLY A 53 16.59 4.41 6.41
N ILE A 54 17.01 4.19 5.16
CA ILE A 54 16.13 3.65 4.12
C ILE A 54 15.72 2.22 4.45
N ALA A 55 16.65 1.36 4.86
CA ALA A 55 16.36 -0.04 5.19
C ALA A 55 15.38 -0.17 6.37
N LEU A 56 15.61 0.59 7.44
CA LEU A 56 14.70 0.62 8.60
C LEU A 56 13.35 1.27 8.27
N GLY A 57 13.36 2.38 7.51
CA GLY A 57 12.14 3.05 7.08
C GLY A 57 11.28 2.17 6.16
N ALA A 58 11.89 1.52 5.18
CA ALA A 58 11.22 0.58 4.29
C ALA A 58 10.72 -0.66 5.06
N GLY A 59 11.54 -1.21 5.96
CA GLY A 59 11.14 -2.34 6.81
C GLY A 59 9.93 -2.01 7.68
N ALA A 60 9.96 -0.86 8.37
CA ALA A 60 8.83 -0.39 9.17
C ALA A 60 7.58 -0.14 8.31
N ALA A 61 7.73 0.48 7.13
CA ALA A 61 6.62 0.73 6.21
C ALA A 61 5.96 -0.58 5.73
N VAL A 62 6.75 -1.60 5.40
CA VAL A 62 6.24 -2.93 5.02
C VAL A 62 5.51 -3.59 6.18
N VAL A 63 6.05 -3.54 7.40
CA VAL A 63 5.40 -4.13 8.59
C VAL A 63 4.04 -3.48 8.83
N VAL A 64 3.96 -2.15 8.78
CA VAL A 64 2.70 -1.42 8.93
C VAL A 64 1.71 -1.83 7.84
N ARG A 65 2.17 -1.97 6.58
CA ARG A 65 1.32 -2.45 5.47
C ARG A 65 0.77 -3.85 5.74
N VAL A 66 1.61 -4.80 6.14
CA VAL A 66 1.16 -6.18 6.41
C VAL A 66 0.09 -6.19 7.50
N ILE A 67 0.29 -5.43 8.58
CA ILE A 67 -0.68 -5.31 9.67
C ILE A 67 -1.98 -4.67 9.16
N ALA A 68 -1.90 -3.54 8.45
CA ALA A 68 -3.06 -2.85 7.92
C ALA A 68 -3.85 -3.70 6.92
N THR A 69 -3.17 -4.34 5.97
CA THR A 69 -3.79 -5.25 4.99
C THR A 69 -4.48 -6.42 5.68
N PHE A 70 -3.88 -6.99 6.73
CA PHE A 70 -4.52 -8.03 7.52
C PHE A 70 -5.79 -7.51 8.22
N LEU A 71 -5.72 -6.36 8.89
CA LEU A 71 -6.88 -5.76 9.56
C LEU A 71 -8.01 -5.42 8.57
N VAL A 72 -7.66 -4.82 7.42
CA VAL A 72 -8.62 -4.50 6.35
C VAL A 72 -9.22 -5.77 5.75
N ALA A 73 -8.42 -6.81 5.52
CA ALA A 73 -8.92 -8.10 5.04
C ALA A 73 -9.97 -8.70 5.98
N GLN A 74 -9.75 -8.60 7.30
CA GLN A 74 -10.75 -9.00 8.30
C GLN A 74 -12.02 -8.15 8.21
N LEU A 75 -11.87 -6.82 8.08
CA LEU A 75 -12.98 -5.88 7.99
C LEU A 75 -13.83 -6.09 6.72
N LEU A 76 -13.20 -6.44 5.61
CA LEU A 76 -13.83 -6.73 4.32
C LEU A 76 -14.66 -8.03 4.33
N ASN A 77 -14.65 -8.84 5.39
CA ASN A 77 -15.63 -9.93 5.53
C ASN A 77 -17.07 -9.41 5.61
N ILE A 78 -17.27 -8.15 6.04
CA ILE A 78 -18.60 -7.51 6.06
C ILE A 78 -18.93 -6.97 4.66
N GLN A 79 -19.95 -7.53 4.02
CA GLN A 79 -20.31 -7.22 2.63
C GLN A 79 -20.58 -5.73 2.36
N PHE A 80 -21.21 -5.01 3.31
CA PHE A 80 -21.47 -3.58 3.16
C PHE A 80 -20.18 -2.74 3.18
N ILE A 81 -19.14 -3.16 3.91
CA ILE A 81 -17.86 -2.44 3.99
C ILE A 81 -17.13 -2.50 2.65
N LYS A 82 -17.21 -3.64 1.93
CA LYS A 82 -16.65 -3.77 0.57
C LYS A 82 -17.24 -2.75 -0.41
N LEU A 83 -18.56 -2.58 -0.39
CA LEU A 83 -19.25 -1.64 -1.28
C LEU A 83 -18.88 -0.19 -0.96
N VAL A 84 -18.95 0.19 0.32
CA VAL A 84 -18.61 1.56 0.75
C VAL A 84 -17.13 1.86 0.49
N GLY A 85 -16.23 0.92 0.80
CA GLY A 85 -14.79 1.05 0.54
C GLY A 85 -14.48 1.25 -0.95
N GLY A 86 -15.12 0.47 -1.82
CA GLY A 86 -14.98 0.64 -3.28
C GLY A 86 -15.47 2.01 -3.76
N ALA A 87 -16.62 2.48 -3.27
CA ALA A 87 -17.15 3.79 -3.62
C ALA A 87 -16.22 4.93 -3.16
N VAL A 88 -15.65 4.84 -1.96
CA VAL A 88 -14.69 5.82 -1.42
C VAL A 88 -13.42 5.85 -2.27
N ILE A 89 -12.88 4.70 -2.69
CA ILE A 89 -11.69 4.65 -3.56
C ILE A 89 -11.95 5.34 -4.90
N ILE A 90 -13.09 5.08 -5.53
CA ILE A 90 -13.46 5.74 -6.80
C ILE A 90 -13.55 7.25 -6.59
N TRP A 91 -14.18 7.68 -5.49
CA TRP A 91 -14.29 9.10 -5.17
C TRP A 91 -12.92 9.77 -4.97
N ILE A 92 -12.01 9.14 -4.22
CA ILE A 92 -10.64 9.64 -4.04
C ILE A 92 -9.91 9.70 -5.38
N ALA A 93 -10.04 8.66 -6.22
CA ALA A 93 -9.39 8.62 -7.54
C ALA A 93 -9.85 9.79 -8.43
N VAL A 94 -11.16 10.04 -8.50
CA VAL A 94 -11.71 11.18 -9.27
C VAL A 94 -11.25 12.51 -8.69
N LYS A 95 -11.28 12.65 -7.36
CA LYS A 95 -10.86 13.87 -6.67
C LYS A 95 -9.39 14.19 -6.94
N LEU A 96 -8.50 13.21 -6.81
CA LEU A 96 -7.06 13.38 -7.08
C LEU A 96 -6.78 13.74 -8.54
N LEU A 97 -7.49 13.14 -9.50
CA LEU A 97 -7.37 13.50 -10.91
C LEU A 97 -7.87 14.93 -11.20
N SER A 98 -8.92 15.38 -10.49
CA SER A 98 -9.48 16.73 -10.66
C SER A 98 -8.59 17.81 -10.02
N GLU A 99 -8.09 17.59 -8.79
CA GLU A 99 -7.21 18.53 -8.09
C GLU A 99 -5.84 18.64 -8.78
N GLY A 100 -5.30 17.52 -9.28
CA GLY A 100 -4.05 17.53 -10.05
C GLY A 100 -4.15 18.27 -11.39
N ALA A 101 -5.37 18.43 -11.95
CA ALA A 101 -5.60 19.18 -13.18
C ALA A 101 -5.78 20.70 -12.95
N GLU A 102 -6.16 21.11 -11.74
CA GLU A 102 -6.37 22.53 -11.41
C GLU A 102 -5.06 23.26 -11.03
N GLU A 103 -4.03 22.55 -10.55
CA GLU A 103 -2.72 23.14 -10.23
C GLU A 103 -1.95 23.60 -11.49
N GLU A 104 -2.11 22.94 -12.65
CA GLU A 104 -1.46 23.38 -13.91
C GLU A 104 -2.04 24.68 -14.50
N CYS A 105 -3.25 25.10 -14.10
CA CYS A 105 -3.93 26.26 -14.69
C CYS A 105 -3.66 27.60 -13.96
N LYS A 106 -2.91 27.59 -12.84
CA LYS A 106 -2.58 28.81 -12.07
C LYS A 106 -1.16 29.35 -12.24
N ASP A 107 -0.25 28.62 -12.89
CA ASP A 107 1.15 29.04 -13.08
C ASP A 107 1.38 29.91 -14.34
N HIS A 108 0.32 30.31 -15.05
CA HIS A 108 0.37 31.15 -16.24
C HIS A 108 -0.47 32.44 -16.12
N GLU A 109 -0.24 33.27 -15.11
CA GLU A 109 -0.60 34.70 -15.14
C GLU A 109 0.51 35.61 -14.60
#